data_AF-A0A8T3SF66-F1
#
_entry.id   AF-A0A8T3SF66-F1
#
_cell.length_a   1.000
_cell.length_b   1.000
_cell.length_c   1.000
_cell.angle_alpha   90.00
_cell.angle_beta   90.00
_cell.angle_gamma   90.00
#
_symmetry.space_group_name_H-M   'P 1'
#
loop_
_entity.id
_entity.type
_entity.pdbx_description
1 polymer ?
#
loop_
_entity_poly.entity_id
_entity_poly.type
_entity_poly.pdbx_seq_one_letter_code
_entity_poly.pdbx_strand_id
1 'polypeptide(L)'
;MRSKQPAEFKWRHFQSEIILQCVRWYCKYGISYRDLEEMMSERGLSIDHTTLYRWVQYYAPLLKNKLEWYQKRYSSRWHIDETYIRVKGEWKYLYRAIDERGNTLDFYLSKRRNTKAAKLFLQKLIKRNKDYCPSVINTDKNP
;
A
#
# COMPACT_ATOMS: atom_id res chain seq x y z
N MET A 1 -8.88 15.04 -29.45
CA MET A 1 -7.47 14.59 -29.52
C MET A 1 -7.38 13.18 -28.95
N ARG A 2 -7.03 12.15 -29.74
CA ARG A 2 -6.73 10.81 -29.20
C ARG A 2 -5.35 10.89 -28.53
N SER A 3 -5.31 11.01 -27.21
CA SER A 3 -4.08 10.82 -26.45
C SER A 3 -3.52 9.43 -26.76
N LYS A 4 -2.25 9.34 -27.15
CA LYS A 4 -1.57 8.05 -27.26
C LYS A 4 -1.69 7.33 -25.92
N GLN A 5 -2.26 6.12 -25.94
CA GLN A 5 -2.43 5.31 -24.74
C GLN A 5 -1.03 4.96 -24.19
N PRO A 6 -0.78 5.13 -22.87
CA PRO A 6 0.52 4.81 -22.28
C PRO A 6 0.87 3.33 -22.50
N ALA A 7 2.16 3.02 -22.65
CA ALA A 7 2.63 1.67 -22.96
C ALA A 7 2.14 0.62 -21.95
N GLU A 8 1.93 1.01 -20.69
CA GLU A 8 1.46 0.19 -19.59
C GLU A 8 -0.01 -0.28 -19.75
N PHE A 9 -0.77 0.33 -20.66
CA PHE A 9 -2.14 -0.05 -20.98
C PHE A 9 -2.28 -0.65 -22.39
N LYS A 10 -1.16 -0.88 -23.08
CA LYS A 10 -1.17 -1.54 -24.38
C LYS A 10 -1.83 -2.92 -24.26
N TRP A 11 -2.71 -3.25 -25.20
CA TRP A 11 -3.48 -4.50 -25.24
C TRP A 11 -4.52 -4.69 -24.13
N ARG A 12 -4.85 -3.64 -23.36
CA ARG A 12 -5.98 -3.70 -22.42
C ARG A 12 -7.28 -3.44 -23.15
N HIS A 13 -8.27 -4.30 -22.89
CA HIS A 13 -9.62 -4.19 -23.45
C HIS A 13 -10.38 -2.97 -22.89
N PHE A 14 -10.08 -2.58 -21.65
CA PHE A 14 -10.72 -1.45 -20.99
C PHE A 14 -9.87 -0.20 -21.08
N GLN A 15 -10.53 0.97 -21.08
CA GLN A 15 -9.87 2.26 -21.06
C GLN A 15 -9.01 2.43 -19.79
N SER A 16 -7.88 3.13 -19.93
CA SER A 16 -6.93 3.36 -18.84
C SER A 16 -7.57 4.02 -17.62
N GLU A 17 -8.52 4.93 -17.85
CA GLU A 17 -9.22 5.70 -16.84
C GLU A 17 -10.08 4.79 -15.95
N ILE A 18 -10.79 3.82 -16.55
CA ILE A 18 -11.60 2.83 -15.84
C ILE A 18 -10.71 1.95 -14.96
N ILE A 19 -9.62 1.45 -15.54
CA ILE A 19 -8.64 0.60 -14.83
C ILE A 19 -8.08 1.35 -13.63
N LEU A 20 -7.58 2.57 -13.85
CA LEU A 20 -6.98 3.39 -12.79
C LEU A 20 -8.00 3.79 -11.72
N GLN A 21 -9.25 4.07 -12.10
CA GLN A 21 -10.31 4.39 -11.15
C GLN A 21 -10.59 3.20 -10.21
N CYS A 22 -10.73 1.99 -10.76
CA CYS A 22 -10.95 0.78 -9.97
C CYS A 22 -9.77 0.50 -9.03
N VAL A 23 -8.53 0.58 -9.55
CA VAL A 23 -7.33 0.36 -8.75
C VAL A 23 -7.20 1.41 -7.63
N ARG A 24 -7.49 2.68 -7.92
CA ARG A 24 -7.49 3.75 -6.92
C ARG A 24 -8.54 3.50 -5.85
N TRP A 25 -9.77 3.13 -6.23
CA TRP A 25 -10.85 2.88 -5.28
C TRP A 25 -10.54 1.72 -4.34
N TYR A 26 -10.01 0.62 -4.88
CA TYR A 26 -9.52 -0.49 -4.06
C TYR A 26 -8.46 -0.02 -3.06
N CYS A 27 -7.41 0.66 -3.53
CA CYS A 27 -6.28 1.06 -2.69
C CYS A 27 -6.63 2.15 -1.66
N LYS A 28 -7.56 3.07 -1.97
CA LYS A 28 -7.87 4.23 -1.12
C LYS A 28 -9.00 3.98 -0.14
N TYR A 29 -10.04 3.25 -0.54
CA TYR A 29 -11.29 3.12 0.22
C TYR A 29 -11.50 1.72 0.80
N GLY A 30 -10.66 0.74 0.46
CA GLY A 30 -10.77 -0.63 1.00
C GLY A 30 -12.00 -1.39 0.49
N ILE A 31 -12.54 -0.99 -0.67
CA ILE A 31 -13.68 -1.65 -1.32
C ILE A 31 -13.26 -3.05 -1.79
N SER A 32 -14.10 -4.07 -1.59
CA SER A 32 -13.77 -5.42 -2.03
C SER A 32 -13.82 -5.54 -3.56
N TYR A 33 -13.18 -6.57 -4.12
CA TYR A 33 -13.23 -6.79 -5.57
C TYR A 33 -14.64 -7.10 -6.08
N ARG A 34 -15.48 -7.74 -5.25
CA ARG A 34 -16.87 -8.07 -5.60
C ARG A 34 -17.74 -6.82 -5.60
N ASP A 35 -17.58 -5.96 -4.58
CA ASP A 35 -18.31 -4.70 -4.54
C ASP A 35 -17.90 -3.80 -5.72
N LEU A 36 -16.61 -3.79 -6.10
CA LEU A 36 -16.16 -3.06 -7.29
C LEU A 36 -16.76 -3.62 -8.59
N GLU A 37 -16.91 -4.94 -8.71
CA GLU A 37 -17.58 -5.59 -9.85
C GLU A 37 -19.06 -5.16 -9.92
N GLU A 38 -19.77 -5.15 -8.79
CA GLU A 38 -21.15 -4.68 -8.69
C GLU A 38 -21.27 -3.19 -9.07
N MET A 39 -20.43 -2.33 -8.49
CA MET A 39 -20.39 -0.89 -8.81
C MET A 39 -20.08 -0.60 -10.28
N MET A 40 -19.26 -1.44 -10.93
CA MET A 40 -18.98 -1.30 -12.36
C MET A 40 -20.16 -1.79 -13.20
N SER A 41 -20.86 -2.84 -12.75
CA SER A 41 -22.06 -3.36 -13.40
C SER A 41 -23.21 -2.35 -13.38
N GLU A 42 -23.41 -1.63 -12.26
CA GLU A 42 -24.36 -0.50 -12.15
C GLU A 42 -24.07 0.62 -13.16
N ARG A 43 -22.80 0.77 -13.56
CA ARG A 43 -22.34 1.73 -14.57
C ARG A 43 -22.39 1.19 -16.00
N GLY A 44 -22.93 -0.01 -16.20
CA GLY A 44 -23.01 -0.69 -17.50
C GLY A 44 -21.71 -1.33 -17.97
N LEU A 45 -20.74 -1.53 -17.07
CA LEU A 45 -19.45 -2.14 -17.38
C LEU A 45 -19.37 -3.56 -16.79
N SER A 46 -19.43 -4.58 -17.65
CA SER A 46 -19.26 -5.97 -17.24
C SER A 46 -17.77 -6.29 -16.99
N ILE A 47 -17.33 -6.25 -15.73
CA ILE A 47 -15.95 -6.51 -15.31
C ILE A 47 -15.93 -7.53 -14.18
N ASP A 48 -15.34 -8.70 -14.43
CA ASP A 48 -15.21 -9.75 -13.42
C ASP A 48 -14.19 -9.36 -12.30
N HIS A 49 -14.51 -9.67 -11.04
CA HIS A 49 -13.65 -9.39 -9.89
C HIS A 49 -12.23 -9.96 -10.00
N THR A 50 -12.00 -11.05 -10.75
CA THR A 50 -10.64 -11.58 -10.99
C THR A 50 -9.84 -10.68 -11.93
N THR A 51 -10.51 -9.97 -12.85
CA THR A 51 -9.90 -8.96 -13.71
C THR A 51 -9.47 -7.75 -12.88
N LEU A 52 -10.33 -7.28 -11.97
CA LEU A 52 -10.01 -6.23 -11.01
C LEU A 52 -8.83 -6.62 -10.11
N TYR A 53 -8.81 -7.85 -9.61
CA TYR A 53 -7.68 -8.38 -8.86
C TYR A 53 -6.37 -8.31 -9.65
N ARG A 54 -6.36 -8.80 -10.90
CA ARG A 54 -5.19 -8.75 -11.79
C ARG A 54 -4.72 -7.32 -12.05
N TRP A 55 -5.65 -6.39 -12.25
CA TRP A 55 -5.32 -4.97 -12.40
C TRP A 55 -4.67 -4.40 -11.15
N VAL A 56 -5.22 -4.65 -9.96
CA VAL A 56 -4.61 -4.16 -8.72
C VAL A 56 -3.21 -4.73 -8.53
N GLN A 57 -3.02 -6.05 -8.72
CA GLN A 57 -1.70 -6.67 -8.60
C GLN A 57 -0.67 -6.07 -9.56
N TYR A 58 -1.08 -5.72 -10.78
CA TYR A 58 -0.18 -5.15 -11.79
C TYR A 58 0.06 -3.64 -11.60
N TYR A 59 -1.01 -2.85 -11.45
CA TYR A 59 -0.95 -1.40 -11.49
C TYR A 59 -0.67 -0.75 -10.13
N ALA A 60 -1.05 -1.36 -9.01
CA ALA A 60 -0.79 -0.75 -7.69
C ALA A 60 0.72 -0.58 -7.41
N PRO A 61 1.60 -1.55 -7.72
CA PRO A 61 3.06 -1.34 -7.60
C PRO A 61 3.58 -0.26 -8.53
N LEU A 62 3.08 -0.18 -9.76
CA LEU A 62 3.48 0.86 -10.73
C LEU A 62 3.09 2.26 -10.24
N LEU A 63 1.87 2.40 -9.73
CA LEU A 63 1.39 3.64 -9.13
C LEU A 63 2.24 4.02 -7.91
N LYS A 64 2.54 3.05 -7.03
CA LYS A 64 3.42 3.28 -5.89
C LYS A 64 4.77 3.84 -6.33
N ASN A 65 5.45 3.20 -7.28
CA ASN A 65 6.76 3.64 -7.76
C ASN A 65 6.74 5.05 -8.36
N LYS A 66 5.67 5.41 -9.10
CA LYS A 66 5.51 6.76 -9.64
C LYS A 66 5.20 7.79 -8.55
N LEU A 67 4.47 7.39 -7.50
CA LEU A 67 4.12 8.25 -6.36
C LEU A 67 5.24 8.38 -5.33
N GLU A 68 6.19 7.44 -5.27
CA GLU A 68 7.29 7.46 -4.29
C GLU A 68 8.09 8.77 -4.37
N TRP A 69 8.29 9.35 -5.56
CA TRP A 69 8.95 10.66 -5.71
C TRP A 69 8.22 11.80 -5.00
N TYR A 70 6.88 11.80 -5.07
CA TYR A 70 6.05 12.84 -4.45
C TYR A 70 5.98 12.71 -2.93
N GLN A 71 6.19 11.50 -2.39
CA GLN A 71 6.05 11.20 -0.96
C GLN A 71 7.31 11.51 -0.14
N LYS A 72 8.46 11.83 -0.76
CA LYS A 72 9.76 11.87 -0.08
C LYS A 72 9.89 12.84 1.11
N ARG A 73 8.94 13.73 1.41
CA ARG A 73 9.08 14.67 2.54
C ARG A 73 8.56 14.09 3.86
N TYR A 74 9.23 13.06 4.37
CA TYR A 74 8.93 12.50 5.69
C TYR A 74 9.45 13.40 6.83
N SER A 75 8.70 13.44 7.94
CA SER A 75 9.18 14.09 9.17
C SER A 75 10.32 13.29 9.80
N SER A 76 11.19 13.96 10.56
CA SER A 76 12.24 13.32 11.35
C SER A 76 11.72 12.71 12.66
N ARG A 77 10.44 12.90 13.00
CA ARG A 77 9.79 12.22 14.13
C ARG A 77 8.98 11.02 13.64
N TRP A 78 9.33 9.85 14.14
CA TRP A 78 8.71 8.59 13.73
C TRP A 78 7.92 7.98 14.89
N HIS A 79 6.76 7.42 14.57
CA HIS A 79 5.95 6.62 15.49
C HIS A 79 5.97 5.17 14.99
N ILE A 80 6.36 4.25 15.86
CA ILE A 80 6.41 2.83 15.55
C ILE A 80 5.40 2.10 16.43
N ASP A 81 4.57 1.30 15.79
CA ASP A 81 3.51 0.53 16.42
C ASP A 81 3.60 -0.95 16.03
N GLU A 82 3.11 -1.82 16.91
CA GLU A 82 2.99 -3.27 16.71
C GLU A 82 1.54 -3.69 16.91
N THR A 83 0.94 -4.21 15.86
CA THR A 83 -0.42 -4.77 15.90
C THR A 83 -0.43 -6.21 15.42
N TYR A 84 -1.49 -6.96 15.70
CA TYR A 84 -1.65 -8.34 15.25
C TYR A 84 -2.76 -8.44 14.20
N ILE A 85 -2.48 -9.10 13.09
CA ILE A 85 -3.42 -9.29 11.98
C ILE A 85 -3.55 -10.78 11.64
N ARG A 86 -4.74 -11.20 11.21
CA ARG A 86 -5.00 -12.58 10.80
C ARG A 86 -4.72 -12.74 9.31
N VAL A 87 -3.78 -13.60 8.95
CA VAL A 87 -3.39 -13.88 7.56
C VAL A 87 -3.54 -15.37 7.28
N LYS A 88 -4.47 -15.72 6.38
CA LYS A 88 -4.82 -17.13 6.07
C LYS A 88 -5.14 -17.96 7.32
N GLY A 89 -5.89 -17.38 8.25
CA GLY A 89 -6.31 -18.05 9.49
C GLY A 89 -5.33 -17.96 10.65
N GLU A 90 -4.05 -17.61 10.41
CA GLU A 90 -3.01 -17.50 11.44
C GLU A 90 -2.81 -16.05 11.90
N TRP A 91 -2.64 -15.84 13.21
CA TRP A 91 -2.24 -14.54 13.76
C TRP A 91 -0.76 -14.24 13.47
N LYS A 92 -0.49 -13.03 12.98
CA LYS A 92 0.87 -12.51 12.69
C LYS A 92 1.02 -11.11 13.23
N TYR A 93 2.24 -10.73 13.56
CA TYR A 93 2.59 -9.42 14.11
C TYR A 93 3.02 -8.48 12.98
N LEU A 94 2.28 -7.38 12.83
CA LEU A 94 2.54 -6.30 11.90
C LEU A 94 3.18 -5.14 12.64
N TYR A 95 4.45 -4.90 12.34
CA TYR A 95 5.16 -3.69 12.70
C TYR A 95 4.85 -2.61 11.67
N ARG A 96 4.47 -1.41 12.11
CA ARG A 96 4.20 -0.27 11.23
C ARG A 96 4.96 0.95 11.74
N ALA A 97 5.58 1.68 10.81
CA ALA A 97 6.18 2.97 11.10
C ALA A 97 5.47 4.07 10.32
N ILE A 98 5.10 5.14 11.01
CA ILE A 98 4.49 6.34 10.43
C ILE A 98 5.28 7.58 10.87
N ASP A 99 5.22 8.66 10.10
CA ASP A 99 5.72 9.96 10.54
C ASP A 99 4.66 10.76 11.32
N GLU A 100 5.06 11.89 11.91
CA GLU A 100 4.17 12.82 12.62
C GLU A 100 3.00 13.35 11.78
N ARG A 101 3.11 13.30 10.44
CA ARG A 101 2.05 13.72 9.51
C ARG A 101 1.11 12.56 9.12
N GLY A 102 1.32 11.37 9.68
CA GLY A 102 0.55 10.17 9.37
C GLY A 102 0.97 9.48 8.07
N ASN A 103 2.08 9.87 7.44
CA ASN A 103 2.59 9.17 6.26
C ASN A 103 3.22 7.85 6.70
N THR A 104 2.88 6.76 6.00
CA THR A 104 3.47 5.45 6.27
C THR A 104 4.88 5.38 5.72
N LEU A 105 5.85 5.12 6.60
CA LEU A 105 7.26 4.99 6.25
C LEU A 105 7.59 3.58 5.74
N ASP A 106 7.23 2.56 6.52
CA ASP A 106 7.31 1.16 6.11
C ASP A 106 6.48 0.27 7.04
N PHE A 107 6.31 -1.00 6.64
CA PHE A 107 5.69 -2.03 7.45
C PHE A 107 6.47 -3.35 7.37
N TYR A 108 6.38 -4.18 8.40
CA TYR A 108 7.03 -5.47 8.44
C TYR A 108 6.15 -6.51 9.13
N LEU A 109 5.96 -7.65 8.47
CA LEU A 109 5.14 -8.73 8.99
C LEU A 109 6.02 -9.87 9.49
N SER A 110 5.80 -10.28 10.74
CA SER A 110 6.49 -11.38 11.40
C SER A 110 5.50 -12.43 11.91
N LYS A 111 5.89 -13.70 11.89
CA LYS A 111 5.12 -14.77 12.55
C LYS A 111 5.19 -14.70 14.08
N ARG A 112 6.25 -14.10 14.63
CA ARG A 112 6.52 -14.05 16.07
C ARG A 112 6.75 -12.62 16.54
N ARG A 113 6.22 -12.30 17.72
CA ARG A 113 6.56 -11.09 18.48
C ARG A 113 7.90 -11.30 19.15
N ASN A 114 8.95 -10.68 18.62
CA ASN A 114 10.27 -10.74 19.26
C ASN A 114 11.12 -9.52 18.95
N THR A 115 12.08 -9.26 19.83
CA THR A 115 13.04 -8.16 19.72
C THR A 115 13.87 -8.23 18.45
N LYS A 116 14.17 -9.44 17.94
CA LYS A 116 14.89 -9.64 16.69
C LYS A 116 14.12 -9.10 15.49
N ALA A 117 12.82 -9.37 15.39
CA ALA A 117 11.93 -8.87 14.34
C ALA A 117 11.82 -7.35 14.39
N ALA A 118 11.61 -6.79 15.58
CA ALA A 118 11.56 -5.33 15.78
C ALA A 118 12.89 -4.65 15.37
N LYS A 119 14.04 -5.21 15.79
CA LYS A 119 15.35 -4.69 15.40
C LYS A 119 15.60 -4.77 13.89
N LEU A 120 15.23 -5.89 13.27
CA LEU A 120 15.34 -6.06 11.82
C LEU A 120 14.45 -5.07 11.06
N PHE A 121 13.23 -4.83 11.55
CA PHE A 121 12.33 -3.82 10.99
C PHE A 121 12.97 -2.43 11.05
N LEU A 122 13.44 -2.02 12.24
CA LEU A 122 14.07 -0.71 12.43
C LEU A 122 15.32 -0.52 11.56
N GLN A 123 16.17 -1.55 11.47
CA GLN A 123 17.35 -1.52 10.61
C GLN A 123 16.99 -1.35 9.13
N LYS A 124 15.97 -2.05 8.65
CA LYS A 124 15.48 -1.91 7.27
C LYS A 124 14.88 -0.53 7.03
N LEU A 125 14.10 -0.03 7.98
CA LEU A 125 13.45 1.27 7.92
C LEU A 125 14.47 2.41 7.78
N ILE A 126 15.51 2.42 8.64
CA ILE A 126 16.59 3.41 8.59
C ILE A 126 17.40 3.27 7.30
N LYS A 127 17.74 2.04 6.89
CA LYS A 127 18.51 1.79 5.67
C LYS A 127 17.77 2.25 4.40
N ARG A 128 16.43 2.17 4.39
CA ARG A 128 15.59 2.62 3.27
C ARG A 128 15.41 4.13 3.24
N ASN A 129 15.34 4.76 4.41
CA ASN A 129 15.09 6.21 4.56
C ASN A 129 16.34 6.96 5.04
N LYS A 130 17.49 6.72 4.41
CA LYS A 130 18.77 7.33 4.82
C LYS A 130 18.75 8.86 4.78
N ASP A 131 18.03 9.42 3.83
CA ASP A 131 17.91 10.87 3.65
C ASP A 131 17.04 11.54 4.73
N TYR A 132 16.30 10.73 5.52
CA TYR A 132 15.33 11.18 6.52
C TYR A 132 15.58 10.46 7.86
N CYS A 133 16.81 10.49 8.35
CA CYS A 133 17.16 9.86 9.61
C CYS A 133 16.28 10.41 10.77
N PRO A 134 15.70 9.55 11.63
CA PRO A 134 14.84 10.02 12.69
C PRO A 134 15.64 10.78 13.75
N SER A 135 15.12 11.92 14.18
CA SER A 135 15.57 12.63 15.37
C SER A 135 14.96 12.03 16.64
N VAL A 136 13.72 11.53 16.55
CA VAL A 136 12.97 10.93 17.66
C VAL A 136 12.19 9.72 17.14
N ILE A 137 12.22 8.63 17.90
CA ILE A 137 11.37 7.46 17.68
C ILE A 137 10.47 7.30 18.90
N ASN A 138 9.17 7.43 18.67
CA ASN A 138 8.14 7.17 19.66
C ASN A 138 7.61 5.75 19.46
N THR A 139 7.55 5.01 20.55
CA THR A 139 6.91 3.70 20.61
C THR A 139 5.94 3.71 21.77
N ASP A 140 4.76 3.13 21.58
CA ASP A 140 3.83 2.98 22.69
C ASP A 140 4.46 2.10 23.76
N LYS A 141 4.34 2.53 25.02
CA LYS A 141 4.66 1.69 26.17
C LYS A 141 3.63 0.57 26.20
N ASN A 142 4.01 -0.59 25.67
CA ASN A 142 3.36 -1.81 26.12
C ASN A 142 3.83 -2.06 27.56
N PRO A 143 2.91 -2.24 28.53
CA PRO A 143 3.27 -2.74 29.85
C PRO A 143 3.90 -4.15 29.77
#